data_AF-A0A139L3W8-F1
#
_entry.id   AF-A0A139L3W8-F1
#
_cell.length_a   1.000
_cell.length_b   1.000
_cell.length_c   1.000
_cell.angle_alpha   90.00
_cell.angle_beta   90.00
_cell.angle_gamma   90.00
#
_symmetry.space_group_name_H-M   'P 1'
#
loop_
_entity.id
_entity.type
_entity.pdbx_description
1 polymer ?
#
loop_
_entity_poly.entity_id
_entity_poly.type
_entity_poly.pdbx_seq_one_letter_code
_entity_poly.pdbx_strand_id
1 'polypeptide(L)'
;MSNFGKTERKIKDLFLSEKKFTYEQANYSVLKCDKPTSSKGECKTDVYVLAQDDLGNQKEFKISVKQNNADFLENKISLDRAIEILGSDAQSIIERSIAKIKKTFEDDYLVYFKPYKKTKALSLTMGWKFEFINKLGGKKCGIIDLTDQQKIDIYAGTNLNLDKKNSSVNGETVINSGVANYIITIDAPNKDLNYYLSKMQPIEHFAKQQDIYFVCKALNYRANKDKWDGDRSLSVYVNWFLDQEGKLQGKLVFEKPLSVKGHSIGKNIKNLLATLQINKNNFHELNKYLHKDVRRIQ
;
A
#
# COMPACT_ATOMS: atom_id res chain seq x y z
N MET A 1 16.81 7.33 7.35
CA MET A 1 16.67 6.87 5.94
C MET A 1 16.38 5.39 5.98
N SER A 2 15.41 4.91 5.21
CA SER A 2 14.92 3.54 5.36
C SER A 2 15.98 2.52 4.92
N ASN A 3 16.38 1.62 5.82
CA ASN A 3 17.43 0.62 5.61
C ASN A 3 17.02 -0.55 4.69
N PHE A 4 15.78 -0.59 4.17
CA PHE A 4 15.26 -1.71 3.37
C PHE A 4 16.15 -2.07 2.18
N GLY A 5 16.37 -1.12 1.26
CA GLY A 5 17.19 -1.37 0.07
C GLY A 5 18.66 -1.68 0.36
N LYS A 6 19.18 -1.31 1.55
CA LYS A 6 20.54 -1.70 1.97
C LYS A 6 20.58 -3.17 2.38
N THR A 7 19.55 -3.64 3.08
CA THR A 7 19.46 -5.03 3.52
C THR A 7 19.22 -5.99 2.36
N GLU A 8 18.31 -5.64 1.44
CA GLU A 8 18.09 -6.41 0.20
C GLU A 8 19.39 -6.58 -0.59
N ARG A 9 20.12 -5.47 -0.79
CA ARG A 9 21.42 -5.47 -1.47
C ARG A 9 22.44 -6.33 -0.73
N LYS A 10 22.51 -6.22 0.61
CA LYS A 10 23.41 -7.05 1.41
C LYS A 10 23.12 -8.54 1.23
N ILE A 11 21.86 -8.97 1.29
CA ILE A 11 21.49 -10.38 1.14
C ILE A 11 21.89 -10.88 -0.26
N LYS A 12 21.63 -10.07 -1.29
CA LYS A 12 22.07 -10.35 -2.66
C LYS A 12 23.60 -10.51 -2.76
N ASP A 13 24.33 -9.55 -2.21
CA ASP A 13 25.80 -9.54 -2.23
C ASP A 13 26.38 -10.75 -1.49
N LEU A 14 25.74 -11.21 -0.41
CA LEU A 14 26.13 -12.43 0.31
C LEU A 14 25.96 -13.69 -0.54
N PHE A 15 24.85 -13.84 -1.26
CA PHE A 15 24.69 -14.97 -2.20
C PHE A 15 25.77 -14.96 -3.29
N LEU A 16 26.13 -13.78 -3.80
CA LEU A 16 27.17 -13.63 -4.82
C LEU A 16 28.58 -13.90 -4.27
N SER A 17 28.86 -13.55 -3.01
CA SER A 17 30.17 -13.74 -2.39
C SER A 17 30.41 -15.18 -1.92
N GLU A 18 29.43 -15.78 -1.24
CA GLU A 18 29.56 -17.13 -0.67
C GLU A 18 29.54 -18.20 -1.77
N LYS A 19 28.77 -17.98 -2.86
CA LYS A 19 28.59 -18.87 -4.01
C LYS A 19 28.01 -20.26 -3.71
N LYS A 20 28.08 -20.73 -2.46
CA LYS A 20 27.49 -21.96 -1.97
C LYS A 20 26.74 -21.71 -0.67
N PHE A 21 25.67 -22.45 -0.45
CA PHE A 21 24.90 -22.38 0.79
C PHE A 21 24.14 -23.68 1.06
N THR A 22 23.74 -23.89 2.30
CA THR A 22 22.91 -25.04 2.71
C THR A 22 21.51 -24.55 3.07
N TYR A 23 20.49 -25.22 2.55
CA TYR A 23 19.09 -24.96 2.90
C TYR A 23 18.27 -26.25 2.82
N GLU A 24 17.40 -26.50 3.80
CA GLU A 24 16.59 -27.75 3.89
C GLU A 24 17.44 -29.04 3.72
N GLN A 25 18.61 -29.08 4.37
CA GLN A 25 19.57 -30.21 4.34
C GLN A 25 20.24 -30.48 2.98
N ALA A 26 19.99 -29.65 1.95
CA ALA A 26 20.67 -29.73 0.67
C ALA A 26 21.71 -28.61 0.53
N ASN A 27 22.84 -28.93 -0.11
CA ASN A 27 23.84 -27.95 -0.51
C ASN A 27 23.54 -27.45 -1.92
N TYR A 28 23.70 -26.16 -2.12
CA TYR A 28 23.42 -25.49 -3.38
C TYR A 28 24.61 -24.64 -3.81
N SER A 29 24.91 -24.64 -5.11
CA SER A 29 25.79 -23.67 -5.76
C SER A 29 24.96 -22.61 -6.50
N VAL A 30 25.29 -21.33 -6.31
CA VAL A 30 24.58 -20.21 -6.94
C VAL A 30 24.96 -20.11 -8.42
N LEU A 31 23.96 -20.23 -9.30
CA LEU A 31 24.13 -20.09 -10.75
C LEU A 31 23.82 -18.67 -11.24
N LYS A 32 22.74 -18.07 -10.71
CA LYS A 32 22.30 -16.71 -11.07
C LYS A 32 21.74 -16.04 -9.82
N CYS A 33 22.11 -14.79 -9.56
CA CYS A 33 21.52 -14.02 -8.48
C CYS A 33 21.39 -12.55 -8.89
N ASP A 34 20.19 -11.98 -8.76
CA ASP A 34 19.99 -10.54 -8.88
C ASP A 34 18.68 -10.08 -8.20
N LYS A 35 18.45 -8.77 -8.13
CA LYS A 35 17.13 -8.21 -7.79
C LYS A 35 16.25 -8.14 -9.04
N PRO A 36 15.08 -8.80 -9.08
CA PRO A 36 14.19 -8.70 -10.23
C PRO A 36 13.65 -7.28 -10.42
N THR A 37 13.55 -6.84 -11.67
CA THR A 37 13.06 -5.50 -12.04
C THR A 37 11.95 -5.59 -13.09
N SER A 38 11.02 -4.63 -13.04
CA SER A 38 9.90 -4.53 -13.99
C SER A 38 9.88 -3.15 -14.64
N SER A 39 9.15 -2.97 -15.74
CA SER A 39 9.09 -1.68 -16.44
C SER A 39 8.51 -0.56 -15.56
N LYS A 40 7.57 -0.91 -14.67
CA LYS A 40 6.91 0.07 -13.79
C LYS A 40 6.60 -0.47 -12.39
N GLY A 41 7.24 0.17 -11.41
CA GLY A 41 7.10 -0.18 -10.01
C GLY A 41 7.93 -1.41 -9.65
N GLU A 42 7.63 -2.01 -8.51
CA GLU A 42 8.37 -3.16 -7.99
C GLU A 42 7.47 -4.41 -8.00
N CYS A 43 8.10 -5.57 -8.18
CA CYS A 43 7.51 -6.89 -7.95
C CYS A 43 7.66 -7.28 -6.46
N LYS A 44 7.27 -8.50 -6.05
CA LYS A 44 7.35 -8.93 -4.65
C LYS A 44 8.66 -9.61 -4.29
N THR A 45 9.36 -10.14 -5.28
CA THR A 45 10.69 -10.73 -5.10
C THR A 45 11.73 -9.63 -4.96
N ASP A 46 12.41 -9.58 -3.83
CA ASP A 46 13.48 -8.62 -3.55
C ASP A 46 14.86 -9.18 -3.93
N VAL A 47 15.04 -10.51 -3.83
CA VAL A 47 16.24 -11.23 -4.23
C VAL A 47 15.84 -12.51 -4.95
N TYR A 48 16.32 -12.68 -6.18
CA TYR A 48 16.20 -13.91 -6.95
C TYR A 48 17.53 -14.67 -6.92
N VAL A 49 17.47 -15.98 -6.69
CA VAL A 49 18.62 -16.89 -6.77
C VAL A 49 18.21 -18.15 -7.53
N LEU A 50 18.84 -18.41 -8.67
CA LEU A 50 18.86 -19.73 -9.29
C LEU A 50 20.06 -20.48 -8.72
N ALA A 51 19.82 -21.64 -8.12
CA ALA A 51 20.87 -22.48 -7.57
C ALA A 51 20.74 -23.92 -8.04
N GLN A 52 21.83 -24.68 -7.94
CA GLN A 52 21.89 -26.08 -8.34
C GLN A 52 22.37 -26.93 -7.17
N ASP A 53 21.70 -28.04 -6.90
CA ASP A 53 22.13 -29.00 -5.89
C ASP A 53 23.28 -29.91 -6.39
N ASP A 54 23.83 -30.72 -5.50
CA ASP A 54 24.92 -31.65 -5.82
C ASP A 54 24.52 -32.75 -6.83
N LEU A 55 23.21 -32.97 -7.04
CA LEU A 55 22.66 -33.90 -8.04
C LEU A 55 22.42 -33.25 -9.40
N GLY A 56 22.67 -31.94 -9.52
CA GLY A 56 22.47 -31.18 -10.74
C GLY A 56 21.06 -30.59 -10.92
N ASN A 57 20.15 -30.77 -9.97
CA ASN A 57 18.80 -30.20 -10.04
C ASN A 57 18.85 -28.70 -9.75
N GLN A 58 18.14 -27.91 -10.56
CA GLN A 58 18.04 -26.47 -10.36
C GLN A 58 16.81 -26.10 -9.52
N LYS A 59 16.96 -25.10 -8.65
CA LYS A 59 15.90 -24.56 -7.80
C LYS A 59 15.95 -23.03 -7.81
N GLU A 60 14.79 -22.40 -7.96
CA GLU A 60 14.63 -20.95 -7.84
C GLU A 60 14.23 -20.56 -6.41
N PHE A 61 15.01 -19.67 -5.81
CA PHE A 61 14.67 -18.98 -4.57
C PHE A 61 14.29 -17.54 -4.90
N LYS A 62 13.00 -17.24 -4.79
CA LYS A 62 12.38 -15.95 -5.09
C LYS A 62 11.96 -15.35 -3.75
N ILE A 63 12.86 -14.58 -3.17
CA ILE A 63 12.82 -14.20 -1.77
C ILE A 63 12.23 -12.79 -1.64
N SER A 64 11.13 -12.66 -0.89
CA SER A 64 10.70 -11.36 -0.36
C SER A 64 11.38 -11.09 0.97
N VAL A 65 11.86 -9.87 1.17
CA VAL A 65 12.57 -9.44 2.38
C VAL A 65 11.70 -8.46 3.16
N LYS A 66 11.35 -8.81 4.40
CA LYS A 66 10.58 -7.95 5.31
C LYS A 66 11.40 -7.60 6.53
N GLN A 67 11.53 -6.32 6.84
CA GLN A 67 12.04 -5.90 8.15
C GLN A 67 10.86 -5.69 9.11
N ASN A 68 11.07 -5.93 10.40
CA ASN A 68 10.02 -5.84 11.43
C ASN A 68 9.31 -4.48 11.54
N ASN A 69 9.86 -3.41 10.97
CA ASN A 69 9.28 -2.07 10.95
C ASN A 69 8.45 -1.77 9.69
N ALA A 70 8.32 -2.71 8.75
CA ALA A 70 7.51 -2.54 7.55
C ALA A 70 6.04 -2.78 7.88
N ASP A 71 5.26 -1.70 7.90
CA ASP A 71 3.83 -1.77 8.25
C ASP A 71 2.95 -2.06 7.03
N PHE A 72 3.43 -1.82 5.81
CA PHE A 72 2.62 -1.92 4.58
C PHE A 72 2.85 -3.23 3.84
N LEU A 73 1.74 -3.86 3.47
CA LEU A 73 1.70 -4.96 2.51
C LEU A 73 1.35 -4.47 1.11
N GLU A 74 0.39 -3.53 1.02
CA GLU A 74 0.01 -2.83 -0.20
C GLU A 74 -0.28 -1.36 0.11
N ASN A 75 0.29 -0.46 -0.69
CA ASN A 75 0.14 0.98 -0.52
C ASN A 75 -0.50 1.59 -1.76
N LYS A 76 -1.44 2.54 -1.56
CA LYS A 76 -2.15 3.26 -2.65
C LYS A 76 -2.84 2.30 -3.61
N ILE A 77 -3.63 1.36 -3.08
CA ILE A 77 -4.30 0.35 -3.89
C ILE A 77 -5.28 0.99 -4.90
N SER A 78 -5.26 0.51 -6.15
CA SER A 78 -6.25 0.84 -7.18
C SER A 78 -7.40 -0.18 -7.15
N LEU A 79 -8.49 0.11 -7.87
CA LEU A 79 -9.57 -0.87 -8.04
C LEU A 79 -9.05 -2.14 -8.72
N ASP A 80 -8.30 -2.02 -9.82
CA ASP A 80 -7.73 -3.18 -10.53
C ASP A 80 -6.88 -4.04 -9.60
N ARG A 81 -6.03 -3.41 -8.78
CA ARG A 81 -5.21 -4.13 -7.80
C ARG A 81 -6.04 -4.78 -6.70
N ALA A 82 -7.14 -4.15 -6.29
CA ALA A 82 -8.06 -4.75 -5.33
C ALA A 82 -8.77 -5.96 -5.95
N ILE A 83 -9.14 -5.93 -7.23
CA ILE A 83 -9.73 -7.07 -7.95
C ILE A 83 -8.71 -8.20 -8.09
N GLU A 84 -7.47 -7.89 -8.43
CA GLU A 84 -6.37 -8.87 -8.46
C GLU A 84 -6.21 -9.60 -7.11
N ILE A 85 -6.43 -8.92 -5.98
CA ILE A 85 -6.23 -9.52 -4.65
C ILE A 85 -7.51 -10.19 -4.12
N LEU A 86 -8.65 -9.52 -4.24
CA LEU A 86 -9.90 -9.90 -3.56
C LEU A 86 -10.90 -10.59 -4.49
N GLY A 87 -10.59 -10.70 -5.79
CA GLY A 87 -11.49 -11.20 -6.81
C GLY A 87 -12.50 -10.14 -7.28
N SER A 88 -13.46 -10.57 -8.11
CA SER A 88 -14.49 -9.69 -8.68
C SER A 88 -15.31 -8.95 -7.61
N ASP A 89 -15.44 -9.52 -6.41
CA ASP A 89 -16.20 -8.95 -5.30
C ASP A 89 -15.40 -7.96 -4.44
N ALA A 90 -14.22 -7.52 -4.91
CA ALA A 90 -13.32 -6.62 -4.19
C ALA A 90 -14.03 -5.40 -3.58
N GLN A 91 -14.90 -4.74 -4.35
CA GLN A 91 -15.62 -3.56 -3.87
C GLN A 91 -16.56 -3.90 -2.73
N SER A 92 -17.33 -4.99 -2.85
CA SER A 92 -18.25 -5.46 -1.83
C SER A 92 -17.53 -5.86 -0.54
N ILE A 93 -16.36 -6.51 -0.65
CA ILE A 93 -15.52 -6.88 0.51
C ILE A 93 -15.00 -5.61 1.22
N ILE A 94 -14.47 -4.65 0.46
CA ILE A 94 -13.97 -3.39 1.01
C ILE A 94 -15.11 -2.60 1.65
N GLU A 95 -16.27 -2.51 1.00
CA GLU A 95 -17.45 -1.79 1.49
C GLU A 95 -17.96 -2.35 2.83
N ARG A 96 -18.09 -3.68 2.93
CA ARG A 96 -18.42 -4.33 4.22
C ARG A 96 -17.37 -4.07 5.29
N SER A 97 -16.08 -4.01 4.92
CA SER A 97 -14.99 -3.76 5.85
C SER A 97 -15.00 -2.33 6.39
N ILE A 98 -15.17 -1.32 5.52
CA ILE A 98 -15.27 0.09 5.93
C ILE A 98 -16.56 0.39 6.70
N ALA A 99 -17.66 -0.32 6.42
CA ALA A 99 -18.92 -0.16 7.14
C ALA A 99 -18.76 -0.44 8.65
N LYS A 100 -17.93 -1.43 9.02
CA LYS A 100 -17.63 -1.74 10.43
C LYS A 100 -16.98 -0.58 11.19
N ILE A 101 -16.32 0.35 10.49
CA ILE A 101 -15.67 1.53 11.07
C ILE A 101 -16.31 2.84 10.61
N LYS A 102 -17.54 2.81 10.06
CA LYS A 102 -18.25 3.96 9.47
C LYS A 102 -18.25 5.19 10.37
N LYS A 103 -18.55 4.99 11.65
CA LYS A 103 -18.62 6.05 12.66
C LYS A 103 -17.32 6.85 12.77
N THR A 104 -16.17 6.22 12.55
CA THR A 104 -14.86 6.89 12.62
C THR A 104 -14.63 7.90 11.49
N PHE A 105 -15.34 7.77 10.37
CA PHE A 105 -15.33 8.74 9.27
C PHE A 105 -16.31 9.88 9.52
N GLU A 106 -17.53 9.55 9.96
CA GLU A 106 -18.55 10.51 10.36
C GLU A 106 -18.07 11.41 11.52
N ASP A 107 -17.19 10.87 12.36
CA ASP A 107 -16.60 11.59 13.47
C ASP A 107 -15.36 12.43 13.12
N ASP A 108 -14.89 12.37 11.87
CA ASP A 108 -13.70 13.11 11.46
C ASP A 108 -14.01 14.58 11.14
N TYR A 109 -12.98 15.42 11.22
CA TYR A 109 -13.06 16.78 10.69
C TYR A 109 -12.87 16.74 9.17
N LEU A 110 -13.69 17.51 8.46
CA LEU A 110 -13.62 17.64 7.01
C LEU A 110 -12.92 18.93 6.57
N VAL A 111 -12.90 19.95 7.44
CA VAL A 111 -12.20 21.22 7.19
C VAL A 111 -11.24 21.55 8.32
N TYR A 112 -10.03 21.95 7.96
CA TYR A 112 -8.93 22.22 8.89
C TYR A 112 -8.47 23.67 8.74
N PHE A 113 -8.92 24.55 9.63
CA PHE A 113 -8.39 25.92 9.70
C PHE A 113 -7.06 25.97 10.45
N LYS A 114 -6.89 25.11 11.46
CA LYS A 114 -5.65 24.87 12.20
C LYS A 114 -5.09 23.46 11.96
N PRO A 115 -3.80 23.20 12.21
CA PRO A 115 -3.26 21.86 12.10
C PRO A 115 -3.90 20.92 13.14
N TYR A 116 -4.12 19.67 12.75
CA TYR A 116 -4.61 18.63 13.66
C TYR A 116 -3.92 17.32 13.37
N LYS A 117 -3.22 16.77 14.38
CA LYS A 117 -2.40 15.56 14.23
C LYS A 117 -1.46 15.71 13.03
N LYS A 118 -1.55 14.81 12.04
CA LYS A 118 -0.74 14.82 10.82
C LYS A 118 -1.32 15.70 9.70
N THR A 119 -2.56 16.19 9.85
CA THR A 119 -3.22 17.06 8.86
C THR A 119 -2.76 18.50 9.05
N LYS A 120 -2.36 19.15 7.96
CA LYS A 120 -1.92 20.54 7.97
C LYS A 120 -3.13 21.48 7.97
N ALA A 121 -2.93 22.71 8.44
CA ALA A 121 -3.91 23.78 8.34
C ALA A 121 -4.29 24.08 6.88
N LEU A 122 -5.38 24.82 6.72
CA LEU A 122 -5.95 25.29 5.45
C LEU A 122 -6.15 24.13 4.47
N SER A 123 -6.86 23.10 4.94
CA SER A 123 -7.09 21.86 4.20
C SER A 123 -8.56 21.42 4.23
N LEU A 124 -9.03 20.85 3.12
CA LEU A 124 -10.30 20.13 3.04
C LEU A 124 -10.03 18.64 2.80
N THR A 125 -10.73 17.77 3.53
CA THR A 125 -10.66 16.33 3.31
C THR A 125 -11.37 15.95 2.03
N MET A 126 -10.65 15.24 1.17
CA MET A 126 -11.18 14.71 -0.10
C MET A 126 -11.77 13.31 0.09
N GLY A 127 -11.22 12.56 1.03
CA GLY A 127 -11.58 11.18 1.30
C GLY A 127 -10.44 10.42 1.96
N TRP A 128 -10.52 9.10 1.95
CA TRP A 128 -9.53 8.21 2.54
C TRP A 128 -9.16 7.09 1.56
N LYS A 129 -7.86 6.87 1.39
CA LYS A 129 -7.27 5.80 0.58
C LYS A 129 -7.25 4.50 1.38
N PHE A 130 -7.46 3.37 0.73
CA PHE A 130 -7.35 2.04 1.33
C PHE A 130 -5.92 1.49 1.18
N GLU A 131 -5.39 0.88 2.24
CA GLU A 131 -4.05 0.28 2.27
C GLU A 131 -4.10 -1.03 3.09
N PHE A 132 -3.37 -2.06 2.65
CA PHE A 132 -3.20 -3.29 3.43
C PHE A 132 -1.96 -3.18 4.32
N ILE A 133 -2.11 -3.58 5.57
CA ILE A 133 -1.06 -3.52 6.60
C ILE A 133 -1.02 -4.83 7.39
N ASN A 134 0.14 -5.15 7.96
CA ASN A 134 0.38 -6.37 8.74
C ASN A 134 0.17 -6.19 10.25
N LYS A 135 -0.26 -5.02 10.69
CA LYS A 135 -0.56 -4.73 12.10
C LYS A 135 -1.62 -3.65 12.21
N LEU A 136 -2.37 -3.59 13.30
CA LEU A 136 -3.35 -2.52 13.54
C LEU A 136 -2.68 -1.14 13.55
N GLY A 137 -3.35 -0.15 12.94
CA GLY A 137 -2.81 1.19 12.77
C GLY A 137 -3.87 2.29 12.78
N GLY A 138 -4.01 2.99 13.91
CA GLY A 138 -4.89 4.15 14.06
C GLY A 138 -6.38 3.83 14.18
N LYS A 139 -7.25 4.85 14.17
CA LYS A 139 -8.69 4.67 14.39
C LYS A 139 -9.47 4.17 13.17
N LYS A 140 -8.94 4.37 11.96
CA LYS A 140 -9.59 4.00 10.69
C LYS A 140 -8.98 2.71 10.14
N CYS A 141 -8.91 1.68 10.97
CA CYS A 141 -8.35 0.38 10.60
C CYS A 141 -9.21 -0.76 11.14
N GLY A 142 -9.06 -1.94 10.57
CA GLY A 142 -9.73 -3.16 11.01
C GLY A 142 -9.13 -4.39 10.35
N ILE A 143 -9.51 -5.58 10.84
CA ILE A 143 -9.17 -6.85 10.19
C ILE A 143 -9.95 -6.96 8.89
N ILE A 144 -9.29 -7.41 7.82
CA ILE A 144 -9.97 -7.83 6.60
C ILE A 144 -10.07 -9.35 6.59
N ASP A 145 -11.25 -9.86 6.29
CA ASP A 145 -11.48 -11.30 6.14
C ASP A 145 -10.99 -11.73 4.76
N LEU A 146 -9.98 -12.60 4.74
CA LEU A 146 -9.29 -13.05 3.53
C LEU A 146 -9.13 -14.56 3.58
N THR A 147 -9.32 -15.20 2.43
CA THR A 147 -8.96 -16.62 2.28
C THR A 147 -7.45 -16.79 2.33
N ASP A 148 -7.01 -18.01 2.64
CA ASP A 148 -5.58 -18.36 2.62
C ASP A 148 -4.93 -18.02 1.27
N GLN A 149 -5.63 -18.27 0.16
CA GLN A 149 -5.12 -17.94 -1.17
C GLN A 149 -4.94 -16.42 -1.35
N GLN A 150 -5.88 -15.60 -0.89
CA GLN A 150 -5.75 -14.14 -0.97
C GLN A 150 -4.61 -13.61 -0.11
N LYS A 151 -4.38 -14.21 1.07
CA LYS A 151 -3.19 -13.89 1.89
C LYS A 151 -1.90 -14.21 1.13
N ILE A 152 -1.82 -15.40 0.52
CA ILE A 152 -0.68 -15.81 -0.31
C ILE A 152 -0.49 -14.79 -1.44
N ASP A 153 -1.56 -14.42 -2.15
CA ASP A 153 -1.48 -13.52 -3.30
C ASP A 153 -0.97 -12.11 -2.94
N ILE A 154 -1.27 -11.62 -1.73
CA ILE A 154 -0.74 -10.35 -1.20
C ILE A 154 0.77 -10.43 -0.94
N TYR A 155 1.24 -11.51 -0.33
CA TYR A 155 2.65 -11.68 0.01
C TYR A 155 3.50 -12.07 -1.19
N ALA A 156 3.04 -13.04 -1.99
CA ALA A 156 3.75 -13.60 -3.13
C ALA A 156 3.61 -12.77 -4.41
N GLY A 157 2.48 -12.09 -4.62
CA GLY A 157 2.25 -11.30 -5.83
C GLY A 157 1.85 -12.14 -7.06
N THR A 158 1.26 -13.30 -6.85
CA THR A 158 0.74 -14.24 -7.89
C THR A 158 -0.22 -13.58 -8.89
N ASN A 159 -1.02 -12.62 -8.44
CA ASN A 159 -2.00 -11.90 -9.27
C ASN A 159 -1.49 -10.56 -9.80
N LEU A 160 -0.19 -10.26 -9.65
CA LEU A 160 0.39 -9.09 -10.31
C LEU A 160 0.28 -9.23 -11.83
N ASN A 161 0.34 -8.09 -12.54
CA ASN A 161 0.41 -8.06 -13.99
C ASN A 161 1.67 -8.80 -14.52
N LEU A 162 1.63 -9.20 -15.80
CA LEU A 162 2.69 -10.00 -16.41
C LEU A 162 4.08 -9.35 -16.37
N ASP A 163 4.19 -8.02 -16.57
CA ASP A 163 5.46 -7.29 -16.49
C ASP A 163 6.13 -7.44 -15.10
N LYS A 164 5.33 -7.43 -14.04
CA LYS A 164 5.83 -7.66 -12.68
C LYS A 164 6.11 -9.12 -12.38
N LYS A 165 5.28 -10.05 -12.87
CA LYS A 165 5.49 -11.49 -12.63
C LYS A 165 6.73 -12.00 -13.37
N ASN A 166 6.85 -11.65 -14.64
CA ASN A 166 7.96 -12.04 -15.51
C ASN A 166 8.99 -10.92 -15.52
N SER A 167 9.60 -10.69 -14.36
CA SER A 167 10.58 -9.62 -14.17
C SER A 167 11.92 -9.93 -14.87
N SER A 168 12.70 -8.89 -15.13
CA SER A 168 14.08 -8.98 -15.62
C SER A 168 15.04 -9.28 -14.48
N VAL A 169 15.89 -10.29 -14.67
CA VAL A 169 16.97 -10.71 -13.77
C VAL A 169 18.26 -10.73 -14.58
N ASN A 170 19.25 -9.92 -14.21
CA ASN A 170 20.49 -9.72 -15.01
C ASN A 170 20.21 -9.33 -16.48
N GLY A 171 19.16 -8.56 -16.73
CA GLY A 171 18.80 -8.10 -18.08
C GLY A 171 17.95 -9.09 -18.89
N GLU A 172 17.71 -10.30 -18.39
CA GLU A 172 16.90 -11.32 -19.06
C GLU A 172 15.53 -11.49 -18.38
N THR A 173 14.47 -11.60 -19.17
CA THR A 173 13.13 -11.89 -18.63
C THR A 173 13.06 -13.33 -18.14
N VAL A 174 12.75 -13.50 -16.85
CA VAL A 174 12.56 -14.82 -16.22
C VAL A 174 11.10 -14.96 -15.78
N ILE A 175 10.44 -16.03 -16.24
CA ILE A 175 9.02 -16.29 -15.98
C ILE A 175 8.78 -16.41 -14.47
N ASN A 176 7.78 -15.70 -13.94
CA ASN A 176 7.40 -15.70 -12.52
C ASN A 176 8.52 -15.34 -11.53
N SER A 177 9.64 -14.75 -11.98
CA SER A 177 10.75 -14.32 -11.11
C SER A 177 10.34 -13.24 -10.11
N GLY A 178 9.33 -12.42 -10.44
CA GLY A 178 8.79 -11.40 -9.54
C GLY A 178 7.69 -11.88 -8.59
N VAL A 179 7.32 -13.16 -8.67
CA VAL A 179 6.42 -13.82 -7.72
C VAL A 179 7.26 -14.55 -6.67
N ALA A 180 7.21 -14.08 -5.43
CA ALA A 180 8.01 -14.63 -4.36
C ALA A 180 7.49 -16.01 -3.93
N ASN A 181 8.39 -16.95 -3.63
CA ASN A 181 8.08 -18.27 -3.07
C ASN A 181 8.67 -18.47 -1.66
N TYR A 182 9.62 -17.62 -1.26
CA TYR A 182 10.16 -17.57 0.10
C TYR A 182 10.04 -16.17 0.68
N ILE A 183 10.04 -16.10 2.01
CA ILE A 183 10.10 -14.84 2.74
C ILE A 183 11.15 -14.91 3.85
N ILE A 184 11.88 -13.81 4.03
CA ILE A 184 12.82 -13.61 5.13
C ILE A 184 12.32 -12.46 5.97
N THR A 185 12.06 -12.73 7.26
CA THR A 185 11.72 -11.69 8.24
C THR A 185 12.96 -11.32 9.05
N ILE A 186 13.32 -10.04 9.03
CA ILE A 186 14.56 -9.51 9.57
C ILE A 186 14.28 -8.71 10.85
N ASP A 187 14.82 -9.23 11.93
CA ASP A 187 14.84 -8.71 13.30
C ASP A 187 16.18 -8.05 13.66
N ALA A 188 17.27 -8.34 12.94
CA ALA A 188 18.57 -7.71 13.13
C ALA A 188 19.25 -7.39 11.78
N PRO A 189 19.82 -6.19 11.61
CA PRO A 189 20.57 -5.85 10.41
C PRO A 189 21.97 -6.48 10.40
N ASN A 190 22.60 -6.46 9.23
CA ASN A 190 24.03 -6.74 9.05
C ASN A 190 24.52 -8.13 9.48
N LYS A 191 23.69 -9.16 9.40
CA LYS A 191 24.09 -10.55 9.63
C LYS A 191 24.70 -11.23 8.38
N ASP A 192 25.20 -12.45 8.55
CA ASP A 192 25.75 -13.30 7.49
C ASP A 192 24.65 -14.06 6.73
N LEU A 193 25.03 -14.85 5.72
CA LEU A 193 24.07 -15.58 4.89
C LEU A 193 23.33 -16.67 5.67
N ASN A 194 24.04 -17.43 6.51
CA ASN A 194 23.45 -18.52 7.31
C ASN A 194 22.36 -18.00 8.24
N TYR A 195 22.56 -16.83 8.84
CA TYR A 195 21.53 -16.16 9.62
C TYR A 195 20.27 -15.90 8.80
N TYR A 196 20.38 -15.29 7.63
CA TYR A 196 19.21 -14.97 6.82
C TYR A 196 18.51 -16.23 6.30
N LEU A 197 19.27 -17.26 5.92
CA LEU A 197 18.73 -18.56 5.53
C LEU A 197 17.97 -19.24 6.68
N SER A 198 18.45 -19.12 7.93
CA SER A 198 17.74 -19.64 9.11
C SER A 198 16.39 -18.96 9.38
N LYS A 199 16.20 -17.74 8.84
CA LYS A 199 14.95 -16.97 8.93
C LYS A 199 14.06 -17.13 7.69
N MET A 200 14.58 -17.80 6.66
CA MET A 200 13.86 -18.05 5.41
C MET A 200 12.83 -19.16 5.63
N GLN A 201 11.62 -18.96 5.11
CA GLN A 201 10.57 -19.96 5.13
C GLN A 201 9.70 -19.87 3.87
N PRO A 202 8.99 -20.93 3.49
CA PRO A 202 8.04 -20.89 2.38
C PRO A 202 6.97 -19.81 2.60
N ILE A 203 6.73 -19.00 1.56
CA ILE A 203 5.83 -17.84 1.67
C ILE A 203 4.39 -18.25 1.94
N GLU A 204 3.97 -19.43 1.46
CA GLU A 204 2.63 -19.95 1.67
C GLU A 204 2.37 -20.27 3.14
N HIS A 205 3.34 -20.91 3.81
CA HIS A 205 3.24 -21.22 5.23
C HIS A 205 3.18 -19.94 6.06
N PHE A 206 4.06 -18.99 5.74
CA PHE A 206 4.09 -17.69 6.41
C PHE A 206 2.75 -16.96 6.27
N ALA A 207 2.25 -16.82 5.04
CA ALA A 207 1.06 -16.02 4.73
C ALA A 207 -0.19 -16.52 5.45
N LYS A 208 -0.39 -17.83 5.54
CA LYS A 208 -1.56 -18.44 6.21
C LYS A 208 -1.62 -18.11 7.70
N GLN A 209 -0.47 -17.93 8.34
CA GLN A 209 -0.36 -17.58 9.76
C GLN A 209 -0.55 -16.10 10.06
N GLN A 210 -0.59 -15.23 9.03
CA GLN A 210 -0.69 -13.79 9.24
C GLN A 210 -2.15 -13.33 9.32
N ASP A 211 -2.39 -12.40 10.23
CA ASP A 211 -3.53 -11.50 10.14
C ASP A 211 -3.19 -10.33 9.23
N ILE A 212 -4.13 -10.00 8.34
CA ILE A 212 -4.03 -8.84 7.46
C ILE A 212 -5.11 -7.85 7.86
N TYR A 213 -4.68 -6.60 7.98
CA TYR A 213 -5.53 -5.49 8.34
C TYR A 213 -5.61 -4.51 7.18
N PHE A 214 -6.66 -3.70 7.17
CA PHE A 214 -6.74 -2.53 6.32
C PHE A 214 -6.63 -1.25 7.12
N VAL A 215 -6.17 -0.18 6.49
CA VAL A 215 -6.24 1.17 7.02
C VAL A 215 -6.71 2.17 5.96
N CYS A 216 -7.59 3.08 6.37
CA CYS A 216 -8.07 4.16 5.55
C CYS A 216 -7.34 5.47 5.92
N LYS A 217 -6.52 6.00 5.02
CA LYS A 217 -5.73 7.21 5.26
C LYS A 217 -6.23 8.41 4.49
N ALA A 218 -6.40 9.53 5.18
CA ALA A 218 -6.91 10.76 4.61
C ALA A 218 -6.07 11.25 3.41
N LEU A 219 -6.76 11.68 2.37
CA LEU A 219 -6.25 12.51 1.29
C LEU A 219 -6.92 13.88 1.45
N ASN A 220 -6.11 14.94 1.44
CA ASN A 220 -6.61 16.29 1.67
C ASN A 220 -6.18 17.22 0.53
N TYR A 221 -7.10 18.11 0.13
CA TYR A 221 -6.79 19.29 -0.65
C TYR A 221 -6.16 20.32 0.28
N ARG A 222 -4.96 20.81 -0.04
CA ARG A 222 -4.23 21.79 0.76
C ARG A 222 -4.26 23.14 0.06
N ALA A 223 -5.08 24.07 0.52
CA ALA A 223 -5.30 25.36 -0.13
C ALA A 223 -4.00 26.19 -0.25
N ASN A 224 -3.18 26.20 0.80
CA ASN A 224 -1.88 26.89 0.79
C ASN A 224 -0.94 26.50 -0.36
N LYS A 225 -1.03 25.25 -0.81
CA LYS A 225 -0.17 24.69 -1.85
C LYS A 225 -0.93 24.44 -3.15
N ASP A 226 -2.22 24.74 -3.17
CA ASP A 226 -3.17 24.41 -4.24
C ASP A 226 -3.01 22.98 -4.80
N LYS A 227 -2.85 21.99 -3.89
CA LYS A 227 -2.50 20.61 -4.28
C LYS A 227 -2.94 19.53 -3.30
N TRP A 228 -2.97 18.31 -3.80
CA TRP A 228 -3.15 17.06 -3.05
C TRP A 228 -2.13 16.00 -3.52
N ASP A 229 -2.11 14.82 -2.89
CA ASP A 229 -1.07 13.80 -3.12
C ASP A 229 -1.43 12.81 -4.26
N GLY A 230 -1.73 13.37 -5.44
CA GLY A 230 -1.93 12.65 -6.71
C GLY A 230 -3.32 12.02 -6.89
N ASP A 231 -3.52 11.32 -8.01
CA ASP A 231 -4.80 10.70 -8.38
C ASP A 231 -5.05 9.36 -7.68
N ARG A 232 -5.21 9.39 -6.36
CA ARG A 232 -5.36 8.18 -5.55
C ARG A 232 -6.82 7.73 -5.54
N SER A 233 -7.06 6.44 -5.74
CA SER A 233 -8.35 5.81 -5.48
C SER A 233 -8.74 5.93 -4.00
N LEU A 234 -10.01 6.23 -3.75
CA LEU A 234 -10.57 6.50 -2.42
C LEU A 234 -11.56 5.41 -2.04
N SER A 235 -11.39 4.81 -0.87
CA SER A 235 -12.36 3.86 -0.29
C SER A 235 -13.61 4.54 0.26
N VAL A 236 -13.45 5.75 0.77
CA VAL A 236 -14.55 6.64 1.20
C VAL A 236 -14.17 8.01 0.69
N TYR A 237 -15.09 8.72 0.06
CA TYR A 237 -14.83 10.08 -0.40
C TYR A 237 -15.86 11.06 0.13
N VAL A 238 -15.46 12.33 0.15
CA VAL A 238 -16.34 13.44 0.50
C VAL A 238 -16.84 14.05 -0.80
N ASN A 239 -18.13 13.87 -1.07
CA ASN A 239 -18.80 14.58 -2.14
C ASN A 239 -19.09 16.01 -1.68
N TRP A 240 -18.27 16.96 -2.13
CA TRP A 240 -18.42 18.38 -1.84
C TRP A 240 -19.39 19.05 -2.83
N PHE A 241 -20.29 19.88 -2.33
CA PHE A 241 -21.24 20.65 -3.14
C PHE A 241 -21.71 21.90 -2.39
N LEU A 242 -22.29 22.87 -3.11
CA LEU A 242 -23.07 23.94 -2.51
C LEU A 242 -24.52 23.47 -2.39
N ASP A 243 -25.12 23.61 -1.21
CA ASP A 243 -26.54 23.38 -1.04
C ASP A 243 -27.39 24.52 -1.64
N GLN A 244 -28.71 24.43 -1.46
CA GLN A 244 -29.66 25.40 -2.02
C GLN A 244 -29.47 26.83 -1.46
N GLU A 245 -28.84 26.98 -0.29
CA GLU A 245 -28.54 28.27 0.34
C GLU A 245 -27.12 28.77 -0.02
N GLY A 246 -26.42 28.05 -0.90
CA GLY A 246 -25.05 28.37 -1.28
C GLY A 246 -24.02 28.02 -0.19
N LYS A 247 -24.38 27.20 0.80
CA LYS A 247 -23.44 26.72 1.83
C LYS A 247 -22.69 25.49 1.34
N LEU A 248 -21.39 25.49 1.56
CA LEU A 248 -20.51 24.36 1.24
C LEU A 248 -20.78 23.21 2.22
N GLN A 249 -21.20 22.07 1.67
CA GLN A 249 -21.53 20.84 2.37
C GLN A 249 -20.67 19.69 1.84
N GLY A 250 -20.37 18.72 2.70
CA GLY A 250 -19.61 17.51 2.36
C GLY A 250 -20.37 16.25 2.77
N LYS A 251 -20.82 15.45 1.79
CA LYS A 251 -21.48 14.16 2.04
C LYS A 251 -20.49 13.01 1.90
N LEU A 252 -20.38 12.17 2.93
CA LEU A 252 -19.58 10.95 2.86
C LEU A 252 -20.26 9.92 1.94
N VAL A 253 -19.48 9.30 1.06
CA VAL A 253 -19.91 8.23 0.16
C VAL A 253 -19.05 7.00 0.41
N PHE A 254 -19.71 5.88 0.70
CA PHE A 254 -19.08 4.60 1.07
C PHE A 254 -19.21 3.55 -0.04
N GLU A 255 -20.18 3.75 -0.93
CA GLU A 255 -20.55 2.85 -2.00
C GLU A 255 -19.50 2.86 -3.12
N LYS A 256 -19.28 1.70 -3.74
CA LYS A 256 -18.34 1.54 -4.86
C LYS A 256 -16.93 2.06 -4.52
N PRO A 257 -16.30 1.55 -3.44
CA PRO A 257 -14.98 2.00 -3.02
C PRO A 257 -13.95 1.84 -4.15
N LEU A 258 -12.98 2.75 -4.19
CA LEU A 258 -11.87 2.83 -5.16
C LEU A 258 -12.26 3.28 -6.58
N SER A 259 -13.55 3.44 -6.89
CA SER A 259 -14.02 3.96 -8.19
C SER A 259 -13.77 5.46 -8.37
N VAL A 260 -13.79 6.23 -7.28
CA VAL A 260 -13.52 7.68 -7.32
C VAL A 260 -12.08 7.95 -6.89
N LYS A 261 -11.42 8.87 -7.61
CA LYS A 261 -10.02 9.23 -7.39
C LYS A 261 -9.83 10.69 -7.02
N GLY A 262 -8.69 10.99 -6.44
CA GLY A 262 -8.32 12.30 -5.93
C GLY A 262 -8.44 13.44 -6.95
N HIS A 263 -8.13 13.24 -8.23
CA HIS A 263 -8.25 14.32 -9.23
C HIS A 263 -9.68 14.84 -9.37
N SER A 264 -10.67 13.95 -9.37
CA SER A 264 -12.08 14.33 -9.50
C SER A 264 -12.51 15.22 -8.32
N ILE A 265 -12.26 14.75 -7.09
CA ILE A 265 -12.65 15.49 -5.88
C ILE A 265 -11.85 16.78 -5.72
N GLY A 266 -10.54 16.75 -6.01
CA GLY A 266 -9.66 17.90 -5.86
C GLY A 266 -10.03 19.03 -6.82
N LYS A 267 -10.34 18.70 -8.08
CA LYS A 267 -10.84 19.67 -9.07
C LYS A 267 -12.19 20.25 -8.65
N ASN A 268 -13.11 19.42 -8.17
CA ASN A 268 -14.41 19.89 -7.67
C ASN A 268 -14.23 20.88 -6.51
N ILE A 269 -13.40 20.56 -5.51
CA ILE A 269 -13.10 21.49 -4.41
C ILE A 269 -12.53 22.82 -4.95
N LYS A 270 -11.56 22.78 -5.88
CA LYS A 270 -11.02 24.01 -6.47
C LYS A 270 -12.12 24.87 -7.11
N ASN A 271 -13.01 24.25 -7.87
CA ASN A 271 -14.12 24.96 -8.52
C ASN A 271 -15.06 25.60 -7.50
N LEU A 272 -15.44 24.85 -6.45
CA LEU A 272 -16.31 25.35 -5.38
C LEU A 272 -15.67 26.54 -4.63
N LEU A 273 -14.38 26.43 -4.31
CA LEU A 273 -13.65 27.54 -3.68
C LEU A 273 -13.58 28.76 -4.60
N ALA A 274 -13.36 28.57 -5.91
CA ALA A 274 -13.37 29.67 -6.88
C ALA A 274 -14.75 30.34 -6.96
N THR A 275 -15.84 29.58 -6.99
CA THR A 275 -17.22 30.11 -6.94
C THR A 275 -17.47 30.94 -5.69
N LEU A 276 -16.93 30.52 -4.54
CA LEU A 276 -17.01 31.25 -3.27
C LEU A 276 -15.97 32.38 -3.13
N GLN A 277 -15.14 32.59 -4.15
CA GLN A 277 -14.02 33.55 -4.13
C GLN A 277 -13.04 33.31 -2.96
N ILE A 278 -12.88 32.05 -2.55
CA ILE A 278 -11.96 31.60 -1.52
C ILE A 278 -10.66 31.11 -2.16
N ASN A 279 -9.54 31.62 -1.65
CA ASN A 279 -8.19 31.19 -1.99
C ASN A 279 -7.33 31.07 -0.72
N LYS A 280 -6.02 30.86 -0.89
CA LYS A 280 -5.10 30.68 0.24
C LYS A 280 -5.01 31.91 1.18
N ASN A 281 -5.22 33.12 0.67
CA ASN A 281 -5.06 34.37 1.43
C ASN A 281 -6.28 34.68 2.31
N ASN A 282 -7.47 34.21 1.92
CA ASN A 282 -8.72 34.43 2.65
C ASN A 282 -9.40 33.11 3.06
N PHE A 283 -8.65 32.02 3.17
CA PHE A 283 -9.23 30.69 3.46
C PHE A 283 -10.08 30.67 4.73
N HIS A 284 -9.75 31.46 5.75
CA HIS A 284 -10.54 31.56 6.98
C HIS A 284 -11.97 32.08 6.74
N GLU A 285 -12.22 32.83 5.67
CA GLU A 285 -13.56 33.29 5.30
C GLU A 285 -14.48 32.14 4.88
N LEU A 286 -13.92 30.99 4.49
CA LEU A 286 -14.69 29.78 4.19
C LEU A 286 -15.65 29.43 5.32
N ASN A 287 -15.30 29.72 6.58
CA ASN A 287 -16.15 29.45 7.74
C ASN A 287 -17.54 30.12 7.63
N LYS A 288 -17.68 31.24 6.92
CA LYS A 288 -18.97 31.92 6.66
C LYS A 288 -19.87 31.15 5.69
N TYR A 289 -19.23 30.36 4.82
CA TYR A 289 -19.88 29.59 3.75
C TYR A 289 -20.07 28.12 4.10
N LEU A 290 -19.49 27.60 5.19
CA LEU A 290 -19.66 26.20 5.56
C LEU A 290 -21.07 25.94 6.10
N HIS A 291 -21.69 24.87 5.61
CA HIS A 291 -22.91 24.34 6.21
C HIS A 291 -22.66 23.94 7.68
N LYS A 292 -23.69 24.05 8.53
CA LYS A 292 -23.58 23.86 9.98
C LYS A 292 -23.11 22.44 10.37
N ASP A 293 -23.45 21.45 9.55
CA ASP A 293 -23.10 20.04 9.79
C ASP A 293 -21.65 19.69 9.37
N VAL A 294 -20.95 20.60 8.68
CA VAL A 294 -19.55 20.36 8.29
C VAL A 294 -18.65 20.49 9.51
N ARG A 295 -18.19 19.34 10.00
CA ARG A 295 -17.22 19.24 11.09
C ARG A 295 -15.90 19.89 10.68
N ARG A 296 -15.43 20.80 11.53
CA ARG A 296 -14.24 21.63 11.28
C ARG A 296 -13.41 21.78 12.54
N ILE A 297 -12.10 21.90 12.37
CA ILE A 297 -11.20 22.33 13.43
C ILE A 297 -10.82 23.80 13.24
N GLN A 298 -11.03 24.60 14.29
CA GLN A 298 -10.86 26.05 14.31
C GLN A 298 -9.57 26.49 15.00
#